data_AF-A0A942LK44-F1
#
_entry.id   AF-A0A942LK44-F1
#
_cell.length_a   1.000
_cell.length_b   1.000
_cell.length_c   1.000
_cell.angle_alpha   90.00
_cell.angle_beta   90.00
_cell.angle_gamma   90.00
#
_symmetry.space_group_name_H-M   'P 1'
#
loop_
_entity.id
_entity.type
_entity.pdbx_description
1 polymer ?
#
loop_
_entity_poly.entity_id
_entity_poly.type
_entity_poly.pdbx_seq_one_letter_code
_entity_poly.pdbx_strand_id
1 'polypeptide(L)' 'QLRAEFQALLGARDPASVVHHCGSGVSAIPNLLGMELAGLGRTTLYPGSWSEWCNTPGMACARSQEVSAVADKQTS' A
#
# COMPACT_ATOMS: atom_id res chain seq x y z
N GLN A 1 14.50 5.86 12.03
CA GLN A 1 15.64 5.21 11.33
C GLN A 1 15.03 4.18 10.37
N LEU A 2 15.28 4.29 9.06
CA LEU A 2 14.51 3.57 8.02
C LEU A 2 14.48 2.05 8.19
N ARG A 3 15.62 1.40 8.48
CA ARG A 3 15.67 -0.06 8.66
C ARG A 3 14.73 -0.53 9.78
N ALA A 4 14.75 0.14 10.93
CA ALA A 4 13.91 -0.22 12.07
C ALA A 4 12.42 -0.02 11.76
N GLU A 5 12.06 1.04 11.04
CA GLU A 5 10.67 1.32 10.63
C GLU A 5 10.16 0.25 9.66
N PHE A 6 10.95 -0.13 8.65
CA PHE A 6 10.59 -1.21 7.74
C PHE A 6 10.55 -2.58 8.43
N GLN A 7 11.47 -2.87 9.34
CA GLN A 7 11.44 -4.12 10.11
C GLN A 7 10.17 -4.23 10.98
N ALA A 8 9.77 -3.13 11.63
CA ALA A 8 8.53 -3.07 12.39
C ALA A 8 7.30 -3.27 11.48
N LEU A 9 7.30 -2.69 10.28
CA LEU A 9 6.22 -2.85 9.30
C LEU A 9 6.11 -4.28 8.75
N LEU A 10 7.26 -4.92 8.46
CA LEU A 10 7.31 -6.25 7.85
C LEU A 10 7.08 -7.38 8.86
N GLY A 11 7.42 -7.17 10.14
CA GLY A 11 7.39 -8.22 11.14
C GLY A 11 8.28 -9.40 10.74
N ALA A 12 7.68 -10.60 10.66
CA ALA A 12 8.38 -11.83 10.28
C ALA A 12 8.42 -12.10 8.76
N ARG A 13 7.92 -11.17 7.92
CA ARG A 13 7.88 -11.35 6.46
C ARG A 13 9.26 -11.10 5.84
N ASP A 14 9.60 -11.90 4.84
CA ASP A 14 10.81 -11.70 4.04
C ASP A 14 10.72 -10.38 3.26
N PRO A 15 11.69 -9.45 3.42
CA PRO A 15 11.74 -8.24 2.62
C PRO A 15 11.70 -8.49 1.11
N ALA A 16 12.24 -9.62 0.63
CA ALA A 16 12.23 -9.97 -0.79
C ALA A 16 10.83 -10.31 -1.33
N SER A 17 9.84 -10.59 -0.47
CA SER A 17 8.46 -10.87 -0.89
C SER A 17 7.60 -9.61 -1.05
N VAL A 18 8.17 -8.41 -0.84
CA VAL A 18 7.42 -7.16 -0.87
C VAL A 18 7.19 -6.70 -2.32
N VAL A 19 5.93 -6.43 -2.63
CA VAL A 19 5.51 -5.78 -3.87
C VAL A 19 4.86 -4.45 -3.53
N HIS A 20 5.39 -3.37 -4.09
CA HIS A 20 4.83 -2.03 -3.90
C HIS A 20 3.88 -1.68 -5.04
N HIS A 21 2.78 -0.99 -4.72
CA HIS A 21 1.85 -0.42 -5.69
C HIS A 21 1.27 0.88 -5.14
N CYS A 22 0.68 1.70 -6.01
CA CYS A 22 -0.13 2.85 -5.60
C CYS A 22 -1.29 3.06 -6.58
N GLY A 23 -1.66 4.31 -6.88
CA GLY A 23 -2.59 4.63 -7.96
C GLY A 23 -2.01 4.30 -9.34
N SER A 24 -0.88 4.94 -9.68
CA SER A 24 -0.22 4.90 -11.00
C SER A 24 1.18 4.26 -10.99
N GLY A 25 1.62 3.71 -9.86
CA GLY A 25 2.97 3.17 -9.66
C GLY A 25 4.03 4.20 -9.25
N VAL A 26 3.86 5.49 -9.58
CA VAL A 26 4.89 6.53 -9.36
C VAL A 26 5.18 6.76 -7.88
N SER A 27 4.15 6.98 -7.06
CA SER A 27 4.32 7.26 -5.63
C SER A 27 4.81 6.06 -4.80
N ALA A 28 4.87 4.86 -5.38
CA ALA A 28 5.42 3.68 -4.73
C ALA A 28 6.96 3.64 -4.80
N ILE A 29 7.58 4.33 -5.77
CA ILE A 29 9.05 4.31 -6.01
C ILE A 29 9.87 4.69 -4.76
N PRO A 30 9.51 5.73 -3.99
CA PRO A 30 10.28 6.08 -2.79
C PRO A 30 10.38 4.95 -1.76
N ASN A 31 9.39 4.05 -1.68
CA ASN A 31 9.42 2.93 -0.75
C ASN A 31 10.44 1.86 -1.19
N LEU A 32 10.55 1.58 -2.50
CA LEU A 32 11.57 0.69 -3.05
C LEU A 32 12.97 1.22 -2.73
N LEU A 33 13.20 2.50 -3.01
CA LEU A 33 14.48 3.17 -2.72
C LEU A 33 14.77 3.19 -1.22
N GLY A 34 13.75 3.45 -0.40
CA GLY A 34 13.86 3.43 1.05
C GLY A 34 14.30 2.07 1.59
N MET A 35 13.74 0.98 1.08
CA MET A 35 14.13 -0.38 1.48
C MET A 35 15.55 -0.76 1.02
N GLU A 36 15.94 -0.35 -0.20
CA GLU A 36 17.31 -0.55 -0.69
C GLU A 36 18.32 0.23 0.17
N LEU A 37 18.06 1.52 0.44
CA LEU A 37 18.91 2.36 1.31
C LEU A 37 18.94 1.88 2.76
N ALA A 38 17.84 1.28 3.22
CA ALA A 38 17.78 0.61 4.51
C ALA A 38 18.55 -0.71 4.55
N GLY A 39 19.10 -1.18 3.42
CA GLY A 39 19.84 -2.44 3.27
C GLY A 39 18.95 -3.67 3.49
N LEU A 40 17.69 -3.58 3.09
CA LEU A 40 16.75 -4.70 3.01
C LEU A 40 16.71 -5.33 1.60
N GLY A 41 17.47 -4.77 0.67
CA GLY A 41 17.60 -5.25 -0.70
C GLY A 41 16.51 -4.74 -1.63
N ARG A 42 16.63 -5.16 -2.90
CA ARG A 42 15.74 -4.73 -3.98
C ARG A 42 14.39 -5.43 -3.87
N THR A 43 13.33 -4.64 -3.80
CA THR A 43 11.94 -5.12 -3.80
C THR A 43 11.27 -4.94 -5.16
N THR A 44 10.08 -5.49 -5.32
CA THR A 44 9.35 -5.47 -6.60
C THR A 44 8.35 -4.31 -6.65
N LEU A 45 8.21 -3.69 -7.83
CA LEU A 45 7.14 -2.73 -8.13
C LEU A 45 6.10 -3.44 -9.00
N TYR A 46 4.81 -3.28 -8.67
CA TYR A 46 3.72 -3.54 -9.60
C TYR A 46 3.39 -2.24 -10.36
N PRO A 47 3.90 -2.06 -11.61
CA PRO A 47 3.93 -0.74 -12.23
C PRO A 47 2.54 -0.24 -12.65
N GLY A 48 1.69 -1.14 -13.18
CA GLY A 48 0.34 -0.77 -13.58
C GLY A 48 -0.57 -0.43 -12.41
N SER A 49 -0.26 -0.95 -11.21
CA SER A 49 -0.83 -0.49 -9.95
C SER A 49 -2.37 -0.51 -9.97
N TRP A 50 -3.04 0.38 -9.22
CA TRP A 50 -4.50 0.42 -9.22
C TRP A 50 -5.10 0.70 -10.60
N SER A 51 -4.49 1.60 -11.39
CA SER A 51 -4.98 1.95 -12.73
C SER A 51 -5.07 0.75 -13.68
N GLU A 52 -4.12 -0.18 -13.64
CA GLU A 52 -4.22 -1.42 -14.41
C GLU A 52 -5.21 -2.40 -13.77
N TRP A 53 -5.14 -2.60 -12.45
CA TRP A 53 -6.00 -3.54 -11.73
C TRP A 53 -7.49 -3.22 -11.91
N CYS A 54 -7.90 -1.97 -11.74
CA CYS A 54 -9.30 -1.55 -11.84
C CYS A 54 -9.83 -1.59 -13.29
N ASN A 55 -8.94 -1.54 -14.28
CA ASN A 55 -9.29 -1.66 -15.70
C ASN A 55 -9.24 -3.10 -16.21
N THR A 56 -8.84 -4.07 -15.38
CA THR A 56 -8.77 -5.48 -15.75
C THR A 56 -10.09 -6.18 -15.40
N PRO A 57 -10.87 -6.66 -16.40
CA PRO A 57 -12.16 -7.29 -16.15
C PRO A 57 -12.04 -8.53 -15.24
N GLY A 58 -12.97 -8.66 -14.30
CA GLY A 58 -13.03 -9.83 -13.40
C GLY A 58 -12.13 -9.75 -12.17
N MET A 59 -11.33 -8.69 -12.00
CA MET A 59 -10.49 -8.52 -10.82
C MET A 59 -11.30 -8.05 -9.61
N ALA A 60 -11.06 -8.69 -8.45
CA ALA A 60 -11.74 -8.34 -7.21
C ALA A 60 -11.28 -6.96 -6.69
N CYS A 61 -12.21 -6.18 -6.14
CA CYS A 61 -11.90 -4.95 -5.42
C CYS A 61 -12.67 -4.86 -4.11
N ALA A 62 -11.99 -4.39 -3.06
CA ALA A 62 -12.64 -4.00 -1.82
C ALA A 62 -13.18 -2.57 -1.97
N ARG A 63 -14.37 -2.31 -1.42
CA ARG A 63 -14.96 -0.97 -1.31
C ARG A 63 -15.22 -0.69 0.16
N SER A 64 -14.97 0.54 0.61
CA SER A 64 -15.39 0.95 1.93
C SER A 64 -16.91 0.87 2.03
N GLN A 65 -17.40 0.45 3.19
CA GLN A 65 -18.82 0.59 3.48
C GLN A 65 -19.09 2.09 3.73
N GLU A 66 -20.14 2.61 3.11
CA GLU A 66 -20.59 3.97 3.36
C GLU A 66 -21.03 4.04 4.83
N VAL A 67 -20.39 4.88 5.64
CA VAL A 67 -20.93 5.21 6.97
C VAL A 67 -22.21 6.00 6.72
N SER A 68 -23.37 5.34 6.86
CA SER A 68 -24.64 6.04 6.91
C SER A 68 -24.55 7.05 8.06
N ALA A 69 -24.54 8.33 7.72
CA ALA A 69 -24.59 9.40 8.69
C ALA A 69 -25.88 9.24 9.50
N VAL A 70 -25.77 8.71 10.71
CA VAL A 70 -26.79 8.95 11.74
C VAL A 70 -26.64 10.42 12.10
N ALA A 71 -27.39 11.25 11.37
CA ALA A 71 -27.73 12.59 11.79
C ALA A 71 -28.72 12.47 12.96
N ASP A 72 -28.23 12.13 14.15
CA ASP A 72 -29.00 12.39 15.37
C ASP A 72 -28.48 13.65 16.04
N LYS A 73 -29.33 14.67 15.93
CA LYS A 73 -29.31 15.85 16.77
C LYS A 73 -29.39 15.40 18.23
N GLN A 74 -28.42 15.76 19.05
CA GLN A 74 -28.66 15.87 20.48
C GLN A 74 -28.09 17.18 21.00
N THR A 75 -28.94 18.19 20.88
CA THR A 75 -29.03 19.31 21.82
C THR A 75 -29.14 18.76 23.24
N SER A 76 -28.20 19.11 24.12
CA SER A 76 -28.48 19.60 25.47
C SER A 76 -27.25 20.25 26.08
#